data_AF-A0A7K2FNJ6-F1
#
_entry.id   AF-A0A7K2FNJ6-F1
#
_cell.length_a   1.000
_cell.length_b   1.000
_cell.length_c   1.000
_cell.angle_alpha   90.00
_cell.angle_beta   90.00
_cell.angle_gamma   90.00
#
_symmetry.space_group_name_H-M   'P 1'
#
loop_
_entity.id
_entity.type
_entity.pdbx_description
1 polymer ?
#
loop_
_entity_poly.entity_id
_entity_poly.type
_entity_poly.pdbx_seq_one_letter_code
_entity_poly.pdbx_strand_id
1 'polypeptide(L)'
;MSTTETLIAIIVPIVVILALITLVTWFVVRRRRLRERFGPEYDRAVRSGDGRLSAERELHSREKRHQDLDIRELPPGARERYAEDWNRAQQEFVDHPDRSVTDADRLVTQLMRDRGYPTEGFEQRLKDLSVEHAHTLEQYRAAHDVGRRNENGEATTEELRGAMVHYRALFQELLGGTQRHGGSPHAA
;
A
#
# COMPACT_ATOMS: atom_id res chain seq x y z
N MET A 1 22.20 47.38 32.24
CA MET A 1 21.30 46.41 31.60
C MET A 1 19.95 46.55 32.27
N SER A 2 18.94 46.95 31.52
CA SER A 2 17.57 47.05 32.04
C SER A 2 17.01 45.64 32.26
N THR A 3 16.12 45.45 33.24
CA THR A 3 15.48 44.15 33.51
C THR A 3 14.81 43.55 32.27
N THR A 4 14.31 44.41 31.38
CA THR A 4 13.77 44.09 30.05
C THR A 4 14.82 43.51 29.08
N GLU A 5 16.03 44.06 29.02
CA GLU A 5 17.11 43.52 28.16
C GLU A 5 17.52 42.13 28.61
N THR A 6 17.66 41.91 29.92
CA THR A 6 18.00 40.60 30.48
C THR A 6 16.89 39.58 30.25
N LEU A 7 15.62 39.99 30.36
CA LEU A 7 14.46 39.14 30.06
C LEU A 7 14.42 38.71 28.59
N ILE A 8 14.63 39.62 27.66
CA ILE A 8 14.65 39.32 26.22
C ILE A 8 15.83 38.39 25.88
N ALA A 9 17.02 38.65 26.43
CA ALA A 9 18.20 37.83 26.21
C ALA A 9 18.03 36.37 26.66
N ILE A 10 17.17 36.11 27.65
CA ILE A 10 16.84 34.77 28.14
C ILE A 10 15.66 34.15 27.38
N ILE A 11 14.59 34.91 27.13
CA ILE A 11 13.37 34.37 26.50
C ILE A 11 13.61 33.99 25.04
N VAL A 12 14.30 34.82 24.27
CA VAL A 12 14.52 34.58 22.83
C VAL A 12 15.19 33.22 22.56
N PRO A 13 16.33 32.85 23.19
CA PRO A 13 16.94 31.55 22.96
C PRO A 13 16.03 30.40 23.41
N ILE A 14 15.25 30.55 24.49
CA ILE A 14 14.28 29.54 24.92
C ILE A 14 13.22 29.32 23.83
N VAL A 15 12.65 30.40 23.29
CA VAL A 15 11.65 30.33 22.20
C VAL A 15 12.24 29.67 20.95
N VAL A 16 13.47 30.04 20.58
CA VAL A 16 14.17 29.43 19.42
C VAL A 16 14.41 27.94 19.66
N ILE A 17 14.85 27.54 20.85
CA ILE A 17 15.05 26.13 21.20
C ILE A 17 13.72 25.36 21.15
N LEU A 18 12.64 25.92 21.69
CA LEU A 18 11.31 25.30 21.63
C LEU A 18 10.80 25.17 20.18
N ALA A 19 11.02 26.19 19.34
CA ALA A 19 10.70 26.15 17.92
C ALA A 19 11.51 25.06 17.18
N LEU A 20 12.79 24.91 17.50
CA LEU A 20 13.63 23.85 16.93
C LEU A 20 13.18 22.46 17.40
N ILE A 21 12.89 22.27 18.69
CA ILE A 21 12.40 21.00 19.23
C ILE A 21 11.09 20.62 18.54
N THR A 22 10.11 21.53 18.47
CA THR A 22 8.82 21.25 17.81
C THR A 22 9.00 20.89 16.34
N LEU A 23 9.86 21.61 15.60
CA LEU A 23 10.18 21.30 14.20
C LEU A 23 10.80 19.91 14.04
N VAL A 24 11.79 19.57 14.86
CA VAL A 24 12.48 18.26 14.82
C VAL A 24 11.51 17.14 15.17
N THR A 25 10.74 17.30 16.25
CA THR A 25 9.74 16.30 16.66
C THR A 25 8.71 16.06 15.56
N TRP A 26 8.20 17.12 14.94
CA TRP A 26 7.25 17.00 13.82
C TRP A 26 7.84 16.19 12.65
N PHE A 27 9.09 16.47 12.27
CA PHE A 27 9.77 15.77 11.18
C PHE A 27 9.99 14.28 11.51
N VAL A 28 10.41 13.97 12.74
CA VAL A 28 10.64 12.60 13.20
C VAL A 28 9.33 11.80 13.24
N VAL A 29 8.26 12.37 13.79
CA VAL A 29 6.95 11.71 13.88
C VAL A 29 6.36 11.46 12.49
N ARG A 30 6.38 12.47 11.62
CA ARG A 30 5.89 12.33 10.23
C ARG A 30 6.60 11.19 9.50
N ARG A 31 7.92 11.13 9.65
CA ARG A 31 8.74 10.09 9.04
C ARG A 31 8.46 8.70 9.60
N ARG A 32 8.26 8.56 10.91
CA ARG A 32 7.87 7.28 11.53
C ARG A 32 6.53 6.81 10.99
N ARG A 33 5.54 7.69 10.90
CA ARG A 33 4.23 7.37 10.32
C ARG A 33 4.31 6.86 8.88
N LEU A 34 5.11 7.51 8.03
CA LEU A 34 5.32 7.03 6.66
C LEU A 34 5.96 5.64 6.62
N ARG A 35 6.95 5.38 7.46
CA ARG A 35 7.59 4.07 7.56
C ARG A 35 6.65 2.99 8.08
N GLU A 36 5.84 3.31 9.09
CA GLU A 36 4.84 2.40 9.64
C GLU A 36 3.74 2.07 8.63
N ARG A 37 3.26 3.08 7.90
CA ARG A 37 2.19 2.94 6.89
C ARG A 37 2.65 2.17 5.65
N PHE A 38 3.77 2.58 5.06
CA PHE A 38 4.25 2.02 3.79
C PHE A 38 5.19 0.81 3.98
N GLY A 39 5.76 0.61 5.17
CA GLY A 39 6.62 -0.53 5.47
C GLY A 39 7.71 -0.74 4.41
N PRO A 40 7.77 -1.93 3.75
CA PRO A 40 8.73 -2.21 2.68
C PRO A 40 8.68 -1.22 1.50
N GLU A 41 7.52 -0.63 1.22
CA GLU A 41 7.37 0.36 0.15
C GLU A 41 8.07 1.67 0.45
N TYR A 42 8.25 2.01 1.74
CA TYR A 42 9.08 3.15 2.13
C TYR A 42 10.54 2.92 1.70
N ASP A 43 11.09 1.77 2.06
CA ASP A 43 12.49 1.43 1.76
C ASP A 43 12.69 1.22 0.25
N ARG A 44 11.67 0.76 -0.48
CA ARG A 44 11.69 0.72 -1.94
C ARG A 44 11.72 2.13 -2.54
N ALA A 45 10.83 3.03 -2.14
CA ALA A 45 10.78 4.40 -2.68
C ALA A 45 12.07 5.19 -2.41
N VAL A 46 12.68 5.00 -1.23
CA VAL A 46 13.97 5.62 -0.88
C VAL A 46 15.12 5.06 -1.72
N ARG A 47 15.09 3.76 -2.06
CA ARG A 47 16.12 3.12 -2.90
C ARG A 47 15.97 3.47 -4.38
N SER A 48 14.76 3.63 -4.88
CA SER A 48 14.49 3.87 -6.30
C SER A 48 14.48 5.34 -6.70
N GLY A 49 14.26 6.26 -5.76
CA GLY A 49 14.17 7.70 -6.04
C GLY A 49 15.49 8.46 -5.90
N ASP A 50 15.44 9.77 -6.20
CA ASP A 50 16.57 10.72 -6.11
C ASP A 50 16.89 11.13 -4.65
N GLY A 51 16.78 10.18 -3.73
CA GLY A 51 17.04 10.36 -2.32
C GLY A 51 15.78 10.52 -1.46
N ARG A 52 16.03 10.49 -0.15
CA ARG A 52 15.02 10.33 0.89
C ARG A 52 13.91 11.40 0.86
N LEU A 53 14.29 12.66 0.65
CA LEU A 53 13.33 13.77 0.68
C LEU A 53 12.33 13.68 -0.47
N SER A 54 12.78 13.27 -1.65
CA SER A 54 11.92 13.06 -2.82
C SER A 54 10.95 11.89 -2.58
N ALA A 55 11.47 10.77 -2.08
CA ALA A 55 10.68 9.60 -1.72
C ALA A 55 9.58 9.94 -0.69
N GLU A 56 9.92 10.63 0.39
CA GLU A 56 8.93 11.01 1.41
C GLU A 56 7.85 11.96 0.86
N ARG A 57 8.19 12.87 -0.06
CA ARG A 57 7.22 13.72 -0.76
C ARG A 57 6.29 12.91 -1.66
N GLU A 58 6.83 11.94 -2.39
CA GLU A 58 6.04 11.07 -3.25
C GLU A 58 5.05 10.23 -2.44
N LEU A 59 5.51 9.56 -1.37
CA LEU A 59 4.65 8.75 -0.49
C LEU A 59 3.53 9.58 0.13
N HIS A 60 3.83 10.80 0.55
CA HIS A 60 2.82 11.73 1.03
C HIS A 60 1.82 12.14 -0.07
N SER A 61 2.27 12.32 -1.30
CA SER A 61 1.38 12.57 -2.45
C SER A 61 0.46 11.38 -2.72
N ARG A 62 0.95 10.14 -2.57
CA ARG A 62 0.14 8.92 -2.66
C ARG A 62 -0.95 8.90 -1.57
N GLU A 63 -0.59 9.19 -0.33
CA GLU A 63 -1.54 9.26 0.79
C GLU A 63 -2.63 10.32 0.53
N LYS A 64 -2.25 11.50 0.04
CA LYS A 64 -3.22 12.55 -0.30
C LYS A 64 -4.19 12.10 -1.41
N ARG A 65 -3.68 11.52 -2.51
CA ARG A 65 -4.55 11.01 -3.59
C ARG A 65 -5.46 9.89 -3.09
N HIS A 66 -4.95 9.01 -2.24
CA HIS A 66 -5.73 7.93 -1.65
C HIS A 66 -6.87 8.46 -0.78
N GLN A 67 -6.68 9.56 -0.04
CA GLN A 67 -7.74 10.21 0.73
C GLN A 67 -8.87 10.76 -0.15
N ASP A 68 -8.58 11.10 -1.41
CA ASP A 68 -9.55 11.57 -2.38
C ASP A 68 -10.29 10.41 -3.07
N LEU A 69 -9.88 9.15 -2.86
CA LEU A 69 -10.54 7.97 -3.41
C LEU A 69 -11.75 7.56 -2.55
N ASP A 70 -12.86 7.28 -3.21
CA ASP A 70 -14.04 6.70 -2.57
C ASP A 70 -13.89 5.18 -2.47
N ILE A 71 -13.03 4.74 -1.55
CA ILE A 71 -12.78 3.32 -1.30
C ILE A 71 -13.89 2.75 -0.43
N ARG A 72 -14.58 1.72 -0.93
CA ARG A 72 -15.79 1.18 -0.32
C ARG A 72 -15.60 -0.23 0.18
N GLU A 73 -16.36 -0.58 1.22
CA GLU A 73 -16.53 -1.96 1.60
C GLU A 73 -17.39 -2.72 0.58
N LEU A 74 -17.01 -3.96 0.26
CA LEU A 74 -17.81 -4.80 -0.62
C LEU A 74 -19.07 -5.27 0.09
N PRO A 75 -20.23 -5.19 -0.57
CA PRO A 75 -21.45 -5.85 -0.09
C PRO A 75 -21.21 -7.35 0.13
N PRO A 76 -21.85 -7.98 1.14
CA PRO A 76 -21.65 -9.40 1.44
C PRO A 76 -21.83 -10.33 0.22
N GLY A 77 -22.88 -10.13 -0.58
CA GLY A 77 -23.10 -10.92 -1.79
C GLY A 77 -22.05 -10.71 -2.88
N ALA A 78 -21.38 -9.55 -2.94
CA ALA A 78 -20.25 -9.35 -3.84
C ALA A 78 -19.02 -10.12 -3.34
N ARG A 79 -18.78 -10.10 -2.03
CA ARG A 79 -17.69 -10.85 -1.40
C ARG A 79 -17.81 -12.36 -1.64
N GLU A 80 -19.01 -12.91 -1.49
CA GLU A 80 -19.29 -14.33 -1.75
C GLU A 80 -19.02 -14.69 -3.21
N ARG A 81 -19.53 -13.91 -4.17
CA ARG A 81 -19.28 -14.13 -5.61
C ARG A 81 -17.79 -14.12 -5.93
N TYR A 82 -17.04 -13.13 -5.44
CA TYR A 82 -15.60 -13.07 -5.65
C TYR A 82 -14.89 -14.30 -5.06
N ALA A 83 -15.28 -14.75 -3.86
CA ALA A 83 -14.71 -15.95 -3.27
C ALA A 83 -14.99 -17.22 -4.11
N GLU A 84 -16.20 -17.35 -4.65
CA GLU A 84 -16.57 -18.45 -5.56
C GLU A 84 -15.78 -18.41 -6.88
N ASP A 85 -15.66 -17.23 -7.50
CA ASP A 85 -14.91 -17.06 -8.74
C ASP A 85 -13.41 -17.34 -8.53
N TRP A 86 -12.85 -16.93 -7.39
CA TRP A 86 -11.48 -17.27 -7.01
C TRP A 86 -11.28 -18.77 -6.80
N ASN A 87 -12.26 -19.46 -6.20
CA ASN A 87 -12.21 -20.92 -6.04
C ASN A 87 -12.27 -21.64 -7.40
N ARG A 88 -13.09 -21.14 -8.34
CA ARG A 88 -13.16 -21.68 -9.70
C ARG A 88 -11.82 -21.55 -10.42
N ALA A 89 -11.19 -20.37 -10.39
CA ALA A 89 -9.88 -20.15 -11.00
C ALA A 89 -8.79 -21.07 -10.40
N GLN A 90 -8.83 -21.34 -9.08
CA GLN A 90 -7.91 -22.30 -8.47
C GLN A 90 -8.16 -23.75 -8.89
N GLN A 91 -9.42 -24.16 -9.07
CA GLN A 91 -9.76 -25.51 -9.50
C GLN A 91 -9.34 -25.76 -10.95
N GLU A 92 -9.58 -24.77 -11.82
CA GLU A 92 -9.19 -24.83 -13.24
C GLU A 92 -7.66 -24.84 -13.44
N PHE A 93 -6.87 -24.44 -12.43
CA PHE A 93 -5.40 -24.39 -12.54
C PHE A 93 -4.77 -25.74 -12.89
N VAL A 94 -5.37 -26.84 -12.46
CA VAL A 94 -4.84 -28.19 -12.71
C VAL A 94 -4.83 -28.50 -14.21
N ASP A 95 -5.91 -28.15 -14.90
CA ASP A 95 -6.10 -28.43 -16.32
C ASP A 95 -5.62 -27.27 -17.22
N HIS A 96 -5.72 -26.04 -16.71
CA HIS A 96 -5.51 -24.78 -17.44
C HIS A 96 -4.74 -23.76 -16.58
N PRO A 97 -3.45 -24.02 -16.28
CA PRO A 97 -2.67 -23.15 -15.39
C PRO A 97 -2.47 -21.74 -15.95
N ASP A 98 -2.24 -21.61 -17.26
CA ASP A 98 -2.02 -20.30 -17.91
C ASP A 98 -3.26 -19.42 -17.80
N ARG A 99 -4.45 -19.97 -18.13
CA ARG A 99 -5.73 -19.26 -18.05
C ARG A 99 -6.05 -18.87 -16.60
N SER A 100 -5.78 -19.77 -15.66
CA SER A 100 -6.10 -19.55 -14.24
C SER A 100 -5.33 -18.38 -13.64
N VAL A 101 -4.06 -18.18 -14.05
CA VAL A 101 -3.27 -17.02 -13.64
C VAL A 101 -3.82 -15.73 -14.27
N THR A 102 -4.22 -15.76 -15.53
CA THR A 102 -4.89 -14.61 -16.17
C THR A 102 -6.21 -14.27 -15.49
N ASP A 103 -7.00 -15.27 -15.11
CA ASP A 103 -8.24 -15.07 -14.36
C ASP A 103 -8.00 -14.53 -12.96
N ALA A 104 -6.93 -14.95 -12.28
CA ALA A 104 -6.54 -14.38 -11.00
C ALA A 104 -6.19 -12.89 -11.10
N ASP A 105 -5.39 -12.48 -12.10
CA ASP A 105 -5.08 -11.05 -12.33
C ASP A 105 -6.34 -10.23 -12.65
N ARG A 106 -7.23 -10.80 -13.47
CA ARG A 106 -8.53 -10.20 -13.80
C ARG A 106 -9.40 -10.03 -12.57
N LEU A 107 -9.51 -11.05 -11.72
CA LEU A 107 -10.31 -11.00 -10.50
C LEU A 107 -9.77 -9.97 -9.51
N VAL A 108 -8.44 -9.90 -9.31
CA VAL A 108 -7.83 -8.85 -8.49
C VAL A 108 -8.15 -7.47 -9.04
N THR A 109 -8.00 -7.27 -10.36
CA THR A 109 -8.29 -5.98 -11.00
C THR A 109 -9.76 -5.59 -10.90
N GLN A 110 -10.69 -6.54 -11.08
CA GLN A 110 -12.13 -6.31 -10.92
C GLN A 110 -12.47 -5.96 -9.47
N LEU A 111 -11.90 -6.70 -8.51
CA LEU A 111 -12.08 -6.47 -7.09
C LEU A 111 -11.60 -5.07 -6.68
N MET A 112 -10.42 -4.65 -7.17
CA MET A 112 -9.90 -3.31 -6.97
C MET A 112 -10.88 -2.24 -7.46
N ARG A 113 -11.41 -2.41 -8.68
CA ARG A 113 -12.38 -1.48 -9.27
C ARG A 113 -13.65 -1.37 -8.43
N ASP A 114 -14.20 -2.52 -8.02
CA ASP A 114 -15.43 -2.54 -7.22
C ASP A 114 -15.25 -1.95 -5.83
N ARG A 115 -14.02 -2.01 -5.29
CA ARG A 115 -13.64 -1.29 -4.08
C ARG A 115 -13.39 0.19 -4.29
N GLY A 116 -13.34 0.69 -5.53
CA GLY A 116 -13.13 2.11 -5.84
C GLY A 116 -11.68 2.51 -6.16
N TYR A 117 -10.77 1.55 -6.31
CA TYR A 117 -9.40 1.84 -6.73
C TYR A 117 -9.33 2.12 -8.24
N PRO A 118 -8.52 3.10 -8.67
CA PRO A 118 -8.16 3.25 -10.07
C PRO A 118 -7.48 1.97 -10.59
N THR A 119 -7.89 1.49 -11.77
CA THR A 119 -7.33 0.26 -12.36
C THR A 119 -6.46 0.51 -13.59
N GLU A 120 -6.26 1.76 -13.98
CA GLU A 120 -5.50 2.13 -15.17
C GLU A 120 -3.99 2.14 -14.90
N GLY A 121 -3.25 1.29 -15.63
CA GLY A 121 -1.79 1.20 -15.51
C GLY A 121 -1.30 0.49 -14.24
N PHE A 122 -0.44 -0.51 -14.42
CA PHE A 122 0.07 -1.31 -13.30
C PHE A 122 0.85 -0.48 -12.27
N GLU A 123 1.73 0.41 -12.72
CA GLU A 123 2.49 1.29 -11.83
C GLU A 123 1.62 2.21 -10.97
N GLN A 124 0.51 2.70 -11.54
CA GLN A 124 -0.41 3.55 -10.81
C GLN A 124 -1.20 2.74 -9.78
N ARG A 125 -1.67 1.55 -10.15
CA ARG A 125 -2.30 0.60 -9.21
C ARG A 125 -1.41 0.31 -8.00
N LEU A 126 -0.11 0.07 -8.21
CA LEU A 126 0.85 -0.13 -7.12
C LEU A 126 0.93 1.08 -6.20
N LYS A 127 0.96 2.29 -6.76
CA LYS A 127 1.02 3.53 -5.97
C LYS A 127 -0.23 3.70 -5.11
N ASP A 128 -1.40 3.43 -5.67
CA ASP A 128 -2.67 3.65 -4.98
C ASP A 128 -2.90 2.55 -3.92
N LEU A 129 -2.56 1.29 -4.21
CA LEU A 129 -2.61 0.21 -3.23
C LEU A 129 -1.55 0.35 -2.11
N SER A 130 -0.41 1.01 -2.37
CA SER A 130 0.69 1.08 -1.40
C SER A 130 0.35 1.76 -0.07
N VAL A 131 -0.77 2.47 0.02
CA VAL A 131 -1.20 3.16 1.24
C VAL A 131 -1.83 2.18 2.24
N GLU A 132 -2.69 1.26 1.79
CA GLU A 132 -3.36 0.29 2.67
C GLU A 132 -2.81 -1.14 2.56
N HIS A 133 -2.28 -1.50 1.39
CA HIS A 133 -1.92 -2.87 1.03
C HIS A 133 -0.41 -3.03 0.78
N ALA A 134 0.41 -2.20 1.44
CA ALA A 134 1.85 -2.14 1.20
C ALA A 134 2.58 -3.49 1.34
N HIS A 135 2.09 -4.36 2.22
CA HIS A 135 2.73 -5.63 2.57
C HIS A 135 2.47 -6.76 1.58
N THR A 136 1.47 -6.63 0.72
CA THR A 136 1.14 -7.59 -0.36
C THR A 136 1.64 -7.14 -1.73
N LEU A 137 2.18 -5.91 -1.85
CA LEU A 137 2.62 -5.37 -3.13
C LEU A 137 3.85 -6.06 -3.73
N GLU A 138 4.72 -6.64 -2.91
CA GLU A 138 5.85 -7.40 -3.44
C GLU A 138 5.38 -8.68 -4.13
N GLN A 139 4.44 -9.38 -3.51
CA GLN A 139 3.77 -10.56 -4.03
C GLN A 139 2.99 -10.19 -5.30
N TYR A 140 2.20 -9.10 -5.26
CA TYR A 140 1.46 -8.65 -6.44
C TYR A 140 2.38 -8.32 -7.62
N ARG A 141 3.53 -7.68 -7.39
CA ARG A 141 4.56 -7.48 -8.43
C ARG A 141 5.09 -8.78 -8.99
N ALA A 142 5.51 -9.70 -8.13
CA ALA A 142 6.01 -11.00 -8.57
C ALA A 142 4.97 -11.79 -9.38
N ALA A 143 3.71 -11.76 -8.95
CA ALA A 143 2.60 -12.41 -9.66
C ALA A 143 2.37 -11.78 -11.05
N HIS A 144 2.33 -10.45 -11.11
CA HIS A 144 2.11 -9.72 -12.36
C HIS A 144 3.25 -9.91 -13.36
N ASP A 145 4.50 -9.95 -12.88
CA ASP A 145 5.66 -10.23 -13.74
C ASP A 145 5.61 -11.65 -14.34
N VAL A 146 5.16 -12.64 -13.55
CA VAL A 146 4.92 -14.00 -14.05
C VAL A 146 3.76 -14.01 -15.04
N GLY A 147 2.63 -13.35 -14.72
CA GLY A 147 1.47 -13.26 -15.61
C GLY A 147 1.82 -12.64 -16.97
N ARG A 148 2.63 -11.57 -16.97
CA ARG A 148 3.10 -10.93 -18.20
C ARG A 148 4.03 -11.83 -19.02
N ARG A 149 4.89 -12.64 -18.38
CA ARG A 149 5.70 -13.65 -19.09
C ARG A 149 4.85 -14.80 -19.61
N ASN A 150 3.80 -15.17 -18.87
CA ASN A 150 2.85 -16.21 -19.25
C ASN A 150 2.12 -15.85 -20.56
N GLU A 151 1.77 -14.58 -20.76
CA GLU A 151 1.18 -14.10 -22.03
C GLU A 151 2.07 -14.37 -23.26
N ASN A 152 3.39 -14.48 -23.06
CA ASN A 152 4.36 -14.82 -24.10
C ASN A 152 4.73 -16.31 -24.12
N GLY A 153 4.15 -17.15 -23.26
CA GLY A 153 4.52 -18.56 -23.10
C GLY A 153 5.88 -18.79 -22.43
N GLU A 154 6.39 -17.80 -21.68
CA GLU A 154 7.73 -17.81 -21.07
C GLU A 154 7.73 -18.17 -19.57
N ALA A 155 6.59 -18.59 -19.04
CA ALA A 155 6.43 -18.97 -17.63
C ALA A 155 6.29 -20.49 -17.49
N THR A 156 6.99 -21.04 -16.50
CA THR A 156 6.85 -22.45 -16.13
C THR A 156 5.61 -22.66 -15.24
N THR A 157 5.04 -23.85 -15.24
CA THR A 157 3.89 -24.19 -14.38
C THR A 157 4.18 -23.98 -12.87
N GLU A 158 5.44 -24.13 -12.44
CA GLU A 158 5.85 -23.83 -11.06
C GLU A 158 5.74 -22.34 -10.76
N GLU A 159 6.22 -21.48 -11.66
CA GLU A 159 6.09 -20.04 -11.52
C GLU A 159 4.63 -19.61 -11.53
N LEU A 160 3.79 -20.23 -12.38
CA LEU A 160 2.34 -19.99 -12.41
C LEU A 160 1.68 -20.36 -11.07
N ARG A 161 2.10 -21.46 -10.44
CA ARG A 161 1.61 -21.83 -9.10
C ARG A 161 2.01 -20.80 -8.06
N GLY A 162 3.25 -20.31 -8.13
CA GLY A 162 3.73 -19.22 -7.28
C GLY A 162 2.92 -17.93 -7.48
N ALA A 163 2.62 -17.57 -8.73
CA ALA A 163 1.79 -16.41 -9.07
C ALA A 163 0.38 -16.51 -8.49
N MET A 164 -0.26 -17.69 -8.54
CA MET A 164 -1.57 -17.90 -7.90
C MET A 164 -1.54 -17.62 -6.40
N VAL A 165 -0.51 -18.10 -5.70
CA VAL A 165 -0.32 -17.85 -4.26
C VAL A 165 -0.14 -16.36 -3.98
N HIS A 166 0.65 -15.68 -4.81
CA HIS A 166 0.92 -14.27 -4.68
C HIS A 166 -0.29 -13.38 -4.97
N TYR A 167 -1.07 -13.67 -6.02
CA TYR A 167 -2.35 -13.01 -6.27
C TYR A 167 -3.33 -13.25 -5.12
N ARG A 168 -3.35 -14.46 -4.54
CA ARG A 168 -4.24 -14.78 -3.41
C ARG A 168 -4.02 -13.88 -2.21
N ALA A 169 -2.77 -13.52 -1.94
CA ALA A 169 -2.42 -12.68 -0.80
C ALA A 169 -3.12 -11.31 -0.89
N LEU A 170 -2.95 -10.63 -2.02
CA LEU A 170 -3.61 -9.34 -2.28
C LEU A 170 -5.13 -9.52 -2.39
N PHE A 171 -5.59 -10.58 -3.07
CA PHE A 171 -7.02 -10.84 -3.25
C PHE A 171 -7.76 -10.97 -1.90
N GLN A 172 -7.22 -11.75 -0.96
CA GLN A 172 -7.84 -11.95 0.36
C GLN A 172 -7.87 -10.65 1.19
N GLU A 173 -6.82 -9.85 1.09
CA GLU A 173 -6.76 -8.55 1.75
C GLU A 173 -7.81 -7.59 1.19
N LEU A 174 -7.89 -7.51 -0.15
CA LEU A 174 -8.91 -6.77 -0.87
C LEU A 174 -10.31 -7.35 -0.71
N LEU A 175 -10.49 -8.59 -0.26
CA LEU A 175 -11.80 -9.21 -0.08
C LEU A 175 -12.35 -8.96 1.33
N GLY A 176 -11.51 -9.17 2.33
CA GLY A 176 -11.83 -8.98 3.75
C GLY A 176 -12.15 -7.53 4.11
N GLY A 177 -11.68 -6.57 3.29
CA GLY A 177 -11.57 -5.18 3.72
C GLY A 177 -10.45 -5.09 4.76
N THR A 178 -9.75 -3.96 4.80
CA THR A 178 -8.69 -3.69 5.76
C THR A 178 -9.23 -3.92 7.17
N GLN A 179 -9.01 -5.12 7.73
CA GLN A 179 -9.27 -5.39 9.14
C GLN A 179 -8.46 -4.33 9.87
N ARG A 180 -9.16 -3.36 10.48
CA ARG A 180 -8.56 -2.30 11.24
C ARG A 180 -7.61 -2.93 12.26
N HIS A 181 -6.32 -2.92 11.97
CA HIS A 181 -5.28 -2.76 12.99
C HIS A 181 -5.37 -1.29 13.46
N GLY A 182 -6.53 -0.93 14.02
CA GLY A 182 -6.83 0.36 14.63
C GLY A 182 -6.91 0.12 16.13
N GLY A 183 -5.93 0.66 16.85
CA GLY A 183 -5.71 0.43 18.27
C GLY A 183 -6.95 0.60 19.13
N SER A 184 -7.06 -0.26 20.13
CA SER A 184 -7.93 -0.04 21.28
C SER A 184 -7.56 1.29 21.94
N PRO A 185 -8.49 2.25 22.10
CA PRO A 185 -8.38 3.22 23.16
C PRO A 185 -8.74 2.47 24.45
N HIS A 186 -7.73 2.09 25.23
CA HIS A 186 -7.96 1.70 26.61
C HIS A 186 -8.33 2.97 27.38
N ALA A 187 -9.63 3.25 27.44
CA ALA A 187 -10.20 4.10 28.47
C ALA A 187 -10.70 3.18 29.59
N ALA A 188 -10.02 3.24 30.73
CA ALA A 188 -10.54 2.95 32.06
C ALA A 188 -9.74 3.79 33.05
#